data_AF-A0A1E5UE56-F1
#
_entry.id   AF-A0A1E5UE56-F1
#
_cell.length_a   1.000
_cell.length_b   1.000
_cell.length_c   1.000
_cell.angle_alpha   90.00
_cell.angle_beta   90.00
_cell.angle_gamma   90.00
#
_symmetry.space_group_name_H-M   'P 1'
#
loop_
_entity.id
_entity.type
_entity.pdbx_description
1 polymer ?
#
loop_
_entity_poly.entity_id
_entity_poly.type
_entity_poly.pdbx_seq_one_letter_code
_entity_poly.pdbx_strand_id
1 'polypeptide(L)' 'MVELTSTEKKIIALLKKGQQQAEIAEYFRNNERFNINSQSAVEKVIMGLKKKFGVKTIFQLGVAICKVEN' A
#
# COMPACT_ATOMS: atom_id res chain seq x y z
N MET A 1 -2.88 8.53 15.95
CA MET A 1 -3.39 7.58 14.95
C MET A 1 -2.73 7.91 13.62
N VAL A 2 -2.20 6.93 12.89
CA VAL A 2 -1.62 7.19 11.56
C VAL A 2 -2.77 7.42 10.59
N GLU A 3 -2.95 8.65 10.11
CA GLU A 3 -3.93 8.93 9.07
C GLU A 3 -3.45 8.36 7.74
N LEU A 4 -4.26 7.43 7.20
CA LEU A 4 -4.05 6.79 5.91
C LEU A 4 -5.06 7.33 4.91
N THR A 5 -4.57 7.75 3.76
CA THR A 5 -5.38 8.11 2.60
C THR A 5 -6.13 6.90 2.06
N SER A 6 -7.20 7.13 1.29
CA SER A 6 -7.98 6.09 0.62
C SER A 6 -7.11 5.17 -0.24
N THR A 7 -6.11 5.75 -0.92
CA THR A 7 -5.14 5.03 -1.77
C THR A 7 -4.22 4.14 -0.94
N GLU A 8 -3.66 4.66 0.16
CA GLU A 8 -2.81 3.88 1.07
C GLU A 8 -3.57 2.69 1.65
N LYS A 9 -4.79 2.90 2.15
CA LYS A 9 -5.66 1.82 2.65
C LYS A 9 -5.91 0.76 1.59
N LYS A 10 -6.13 1.18 0.33
CA LYS A 10 -6.37 0.25 -0.77
C LYS A 10 -5.11 -0.56 -1.13
N ILE A 11 -3.94 0.09 -1.23
CA ILE A 11 -2.66 -0.59 -1.45
C ILE A 11 -2.42 -1.64 -0.37
N ILE A 12 -2.64 -1.28 0.88
CA ILE A 12 -2.52 -2.19 2.03
C ILE A 12 -3.45 -3.40 1.89
N ALA A 13 -4.71 -3.17 1.53
CA ALA A 13 -5.69 -4.24 1.36
C ALA A 13 -5.29 -5.21 0.24
N LEU A 14 -4.72 -4.71 -0.86
CA LEU A 14 -4.23 -5.54 -1.97
C LEU A 14 -2.96 -6.31 -1.58
N LEU A 15 -2.04 -5.68 -0.83
CA LEU A 15 -0.87 -6.35 -0.27
C LEU A 15 -1.26 -7.46 0.73
N LYS A 16 -2.27 -7.24 1.57
CA LYS A 16 -2.82 -8.27 2.49
C LYS A 16 -3.39 -9.48 1.73
N LYS A 17 -3.87 -9.29 0.50
CA LYS A 17 -4.33 -10.37 -0.39
C LYS A 17 -3.20 -11.12 -1.09
N GLY A 18 -1.94 -10.73 -0.86
CA GLY A 18 -0.77 -11.34 -1.50
C GLY A 18 -0.46 -10.82 -2.90
N GLN A 19 -1.11 -9.73 -3.34
CA GLN A 19 -0.83 -9.17 -4.67
C GLN A 19 0.54 -8.51 -4.73
N GLN A 20 1.21 -8.71 -5.85
CA GLN A 20 2.49 -8.08 -6.16
C GLN A 20 2.31 -6.63 -6.60
N GLN A 21 3.37 -5.83 -6.47
CA GLN A 21 3.32 -4.39 -6.79
C GLN A 21 2.92 -4.11 -8.25
N ALA A 22 3.31 -4.98 -9.18
CA ALA A 22 2.91 -4.90 -10.58
C ALA A 22 1.39 -5.08 -10.75
N GLU A 23 0.81 -6.10 -10.11
CA GLU A 23 -0.64 -6.35 -10.12
C GLU A 23 -1.42 -5.21 -9.45
N ILE A 24 -0.86 -4.64 -8.38
CA ILE A 24 -1.44 -3.48 -7.70
C ILE A 24 -1.44 -2.26 -8.64
N ALA A 25 -0.34 -2.04 -9.37
CA ALA A 25 -0.24 -0.94 -10.33
C ALA A 25 -1.25 -1.10 -11.48
N GLU A 26 -1.42 -2.32 -11.98
CA GLU A 26 -2.42 -2.65 -13.00
C GLU A 26 -3.84 -2.44 -12.47
N TYR A 27 -4.13 -2.88 -11.23
CA TYR A 27 -5.41 -2.63 -10.58
C TYR A 27 -5.73 -1.14 -10.53
N PHE A 28 -4.78 -0.29 -10.13
CA PHE A 28 -5.01 1.16 -10.08
C PHE A 28 -5.15 1.79 -11.45
N ARG A 29 -4.38 1.34 -12.46
CA ARG A 29 -4.51 1.82 -13.83
C ARG A 29 -5.91 1.54 -14.41
N ASN A 30 -6.49 0.39 -14.05
CA ASN A 30 -7.83 0.00 -14.49
C ASN A 30 -8.96 0.65 -13.65
N ASN A 31 -8.63 1.37 -12.58
CA ASN A 31 -9.60 2.04 -11.73
C ASN A 31 -9.41 3.57 -11.80
N GLU A 32 -10.22 4.27 -12.60
CA GLU A 32 -10.17 5.72 -12.83
C GLU A 32 -10.25 6.59 -11.55
N ARG A 33 -10.64 6.00 -10.41
CA ARG A 33 -10.70 6.69 -9.11
C ARG A 33 -9.34 6.98 -8.49
N PHE A 34 -8.25 6.41 -9.01
CA PHE A 34 -6.93 6.55 -8.41
C PHE A 34 -5.90 7.06 -9.42
N ASN A 35 -5.12 8.06 -9.02
CA ASN A 35 -4.09 8.66 -9.87
C ASN A 35 -2.76 7.88 -9.83
N ILE A 36 -2.82 6.54 -9.75
CA ILE A 36 -1.65 5.66 -9.78
C ILE A 36 -1.67 4.88 -11.08
N ASN A 37 -0.72 5.21 -11.94
CA ASN A 37 -0.61 4.72 -13.31
C ASN A 37 0.68 3.93 -13.58
N SER A 38 1.53 3.74 -12.57
CA SER A 38 2.82 3.05 -12.70
C SER A 38 3.21 2.28 -11.44
N GLN A 39 4.03 1.23 -11.61
CA GLN A 39 4.61 0.46 -10.51
C GLN A 39 5.47 1.36 -9.61
N SER A 40 6.26 2.27 -10.18
CA SER A 40 7.08 3.21 -9.41
C SER A 40 6.26 4.14 -8.51
N ALA A 41 5.03 4.50 -8.92
CA ALA A 41 4.12 5.25 -8.06
C ALA A 41 3.63 4.42 -6.86
N VAL A 42 3.30 3.14 -7.08
CA VAL A 42 2.97 2.19 -6.00
C VAL A 42 4.15 2.03 -5.03
N GLU A 43 5.36 1.85 -5.55
CA GLU A 43 6.59 1.74 -4.76
C GLU A 43 6.83 2.97 -3.87
N LYS A 44 6.64 4.17 -4.40
CA LYS A 44 6.75 5.42 -3.64
C LYS A 44 5.77 5.46 -2.47
N VAL A 45 4.52 5.04 -2.70
CA VAL A 45 3.51 4.99 -1.63
C VAL A 45 3.88 3.92 -0.59
N ILE A 46 4.31 2.73 -1.00
CA ILE A 46 4.78 1.68 -0.10
C ILE A 46 5.97 2.16 0.73
N MET A 47 6.91 2.89 0.12
CA MET A 47 8.05 3.46 0.83
C MET A 47 7.62 4.53 1.84
N GLY A 48 6.64 5.37 1.50
CA GLY A 48 6.02 6.31 2.43
C GLY A 48 5.37 5.61 3.61
N LEU A 49 4.60 4.55 3.35
CA LEU A 49 3.98 3.69 4.36
C LEU A 49 5.03 3.06 5.28
N LYS A 50 6.09 2.48 4.72
CA LYS A 50 7.20 1.92 5.48
C LYS A 50 7.80 2.93 6.47
N LYS A 51 8.03 4.17 6.03
CA LYS A 51 8.52 5.26 6.89
C LYS A 51 7.51 5.62 7.98
N LYS A 52 6.22 5.77 7.63
CA LYS A 52 5.15 6.09 8.60
C LYS A 52 5.03 5.05 9.71
N PHE A 53 5.20 3.76 9.37
CA PHE A 53 5.11 2.65 10.33
C PHE A 53 6.46 2.24 10.94
N GLY A 54 7.59 2.86 10.53
CA GLY A 54 8.91 2.54 11.04
C GLY A 54 9.43 1.14 10.66
N VAL A 55 9.00 0.62 9.51
CA VAL A 55 9.30 -0.75 9.05
C VAL A 55 10.18 -0.77 7.80
N LYS A 56 10.93 -1.87 7.61
CA LYS A 56 11.85 -2.01 6.46
C LYS A 56 11.26 -2.87 5.34
N THR A 57 10.48 -3.88 5.70
CA THR A 57 9.92 -4.85 4.74
C THR A 57 8.41 -4.68 4.56
N ILE A 58 7.88 -5.14 3.42
CA ILE A 58 6.44 -5.14 3.13
C ILE A 58 5.71 -6.09 4.09
N PHE A 59 6.35 -7.19 4.46
CA PHE A 59 5.82 -8.12 5.46
C PHE A 59 5.64 -7.42 6.82
N GLN A 60 6.68 -6.72 7.30
CA GLN A 60 6.59 -5.93 8.53
C GLN A 60 5.51 -4.85 8.45
N LEU A 61 5.34 -4.22 7.29
CA LEU A 61 4.25 -3.27 7.05
C LEU A 61 2.87 -3.93 7.25
N GLY A 62 2.64 -5.10 6.63
CA GLY A 62 1.40 -5.86 6.81
C GLY A 62 1.12 -6.22 8.27
N VAL A 63 2.14 -6.67 9.00
CA VAL A 63 2.04 -6.99 10.44
C VAL A 63 1.75 -5.74 11.27
N ALA A 64 2.45 -4.63 11.03
CA ALA A 64 2.27 -3.39 11.76
C ALA A 64 0.86 -2.83 11.59
N ILE A 65 0.30 -2.91 10.39
CA ILE A 65 -1.07 -2.47 10.13
C ILE A 65 -2.08 -3.40 10.81
N CYS A 66 -1.87 -4.72 10.76
CA CYS A 66 -2.74 -5.68 11.44
C CYS A 66 -2.83 -5.43 12.95
N LYS A 67 -1.74 -4.97 13.57
CA LYS A 67 -1.70 -4.57 14.99
C LYS A 67 -2.38 -3.25 15.31
N VAL A 68 -2.60 -2.39 14.32
CA VAL A 68 -3.26 -1.07 14.51
C VAL A 68 -4.76 -1.15 14.26
N GLU A 69 -5.23 -2.12 13.46
CA GLU A 69 -6.65 -2.37 13.20
C GLU A 69 -7.35 -3.19 14.29
N ASN A 70 -6.60 -3.80 15.21
CA ASN A 70 -7.07 -4.64 16.32
C ASN A 70 -6.92 -3.90 17.65
#